data_AF-A0A7L3QRY7-F1
#
_entry.id   AF-A0A7L3QRY7-F1
#
_cell.length_a   1.000
_cell.length_b   1.000
_cell.length_c   1.000
_cell.angle_alpha   90.00
_cell.angle_beta   90.00
_cell.angle_gamma   90.00
#
_symmetry.space_group_name_H-M   'P 1'
#
loop_
_entity.id
_entity.type
_entity.pdbx_description
1 polymer ?
#
loop_
_entity_poly.entity_id
_entity_poly.type
_entity_poly.pdbx_seq_one_letter_code
_entity_poly.pdbx_strand_id
1 'polypeptide(L)'
;QVPELELTPLRSPGALPPTLAHGTRRRLWGPIRAGGLRPMGRQHLHLAGGLPGDPGVRSGMRSDSEIAIIIDGPRALADGIPFFRSANGVILTPGDAQGRIPPKYFLRVLQLRPHR
;
A
#
# COMPACT_ATOMS: atom_id res chain seq x y z
N GLN A 1 -7.63 -14.30 4.88
CA GLN A 1 -7.67 -12.98 5.56
C GLN A 1 -6.73 -13.06 6.74
N VAL A 2 -6.01 -11.99 7.06
CA VAL A 2 -5.28 -11.91 8.33
C VAL A 2 -6.34 -11.67 9.43
N PRO A 3 -6.40 -12.47 10.50
CA PRO A 3 -7.30 -12.21 11.62
C PRO A 3 -7.01 -10.81 12.20
N GLU A 4 -8.06 -10.03 12.45
CA GLU A 4 -7.98 -8.64 12.94
C GLU A 4 -7.33 -8.51 14.34
N LEU A 5 -7.17 -9.63 15.05
CA LEU A 5 -6.73 -9.74 16.44
C LEU A 5 -5.28 -9.32 16.72
N GLU A 6 -4.45 -9.00 15.71
CA GLU A 6 -3.05 -8.60 15.92
C GLU A 6 -2.62 -7.41 15.02
N LEU A 7 -3.41 -6.34 15.02
CA LEU A 7 -3.05 -5.09 14.32
C LEU A 7 -2.47 -4.06 15.28
N THR A 8 -1.19 -3.70 15.06
CA THR A 8 -0.52 -2.63 15.80
C THR A 8 -0.68 -1.30 15.04
N PRO A 9 -1.29 -0.25 15.64
CA PRO A 9 -1.43 1.05 14.99
C PRO A 9 -0.09 1.75 14.77
N LEU A 10 0.10 2.34 13.59
CA LEU A 10 1.27 3.16 13.23
C LEU A 10 0.90 4.64 13.34
N ARG A 11 1.16 5.24 14.51
CA ARG A 11 0.64 6.58 14.88
C ARG A 11 1.55 7.75 14.53
N SER A 12 2.77 7.49 14.10
CA SER A 12 3.74 8.54 13.74
C SER A 12 4.43 8.21 12.42
N PRO A 13 4.89 9.23 11.66
CA PRO A 13 5.65 9.01 10.44
C PRO A 13 6.86 8.08 10.61
N GLY A 14 7.56 8.17 11.74
CA GLY A 14 8.72 7.31 12.03
C GLY A 14 8.36 5.85 12.33
N ALA A 15 7.09 5.53 12.59
CA ALA A 15 6.62 4.16 12.75
C ALA A 15 6.26 3.49 11.41
N LEU A 16 6.07 4.28 10.34
CA LEU A 16 5.82 3.77 9.00
C LEU A 16 7.13 3.20 8.40
N PRO A 17 7.06 2.15 7.59
CA PRO A 17 8.23 1.72 6.82
C PRO A 17 8.66 2.84 5.85
N PRO A 18 9.96 2.90 5.49
CA PRO A 18 10.48 3.91 4.56
C PRO A 18 9.78 3.91 3.19
N THR A 19 9.27 2.74 2.78
CA THR A 19 8.51 2.57 1.55
C THR A 19 7.16 1.95 1.87
N LEU A 20 6.09 2.59 1.43
CA LEU A 20 4.77 2.00 1.32
C LEU A 20 4.42 1.85 -0.15
N ALA A 21 4.15 0.62 -0.57
CA ALA A 21 3.88 0.34 -1.97
C ALA A 21 2.70 -0.61 -2.17
N HIS A 22 1.95 -0.39 -3.24
CA HIS A 22 0.90 -1.30 -3.69
C HIS A 22 1.26 -1.89 -5.05
N GLY A 23 1.49 -3.20 -5.08
CA GLY A 23 1.69 -3.95 -6.33
C GLY A 23 0.36 -4.20 -7.02
N THR A 24 0.27 -3.89 -8.31
CA THR A 24 -0.92 -4.14 -9.13
C THR A 24 -0.56 -4.42 -10.59
N ARG A 25 -1.57 -4.73 -11.40
CA ARG A 25 -1.43 -4.98 -12.84
C ARG A 25 -1.58 -3.66 -13.60
N ARG A 26 -0.80 -3.48 -14.67
CA ARG A 26 -0.73 -2.25 -15.47
C ARG A 26 -2.10 -1.82 -16.00
N ARG A 27 -2.92 -2.77 -16.46
CA ARG A 27 -4.29 -2.48 -16.96
C ARG A 27 -5.20 -1.81 -15.93
N LEU A 28 -4.92 -1.97 -14.65
CA LEU A 28 -5.70 -1.36 -13.55
C LEU A 28 -5.22 0.06 -13.24
N TRP A 29 -4.13 0.53 -13.84
CA TRP A 29 -3.58 1.85 -13.57
C TRP A 29 -4.56 2.98 -13.92
N GLY A 30 -5.22 2.92 -15.07
CA GLY A 30 -6.19 3.95 -15.50
C GLY A 30 -7.24 4.27 -14.43
N PRO A 31 -8.04 3.28 -13.98
CA PRO A 31 -9.03 3.51 -12.92
C PRO A 31 -8.41 3.85 -11.57
N ILE A 32 -7.26 3.27 -11.19
CA ILE A 32 -6.58 3.60 -9.92
C ILE A 32 -6.08 5.06 -9.91
N ARG A 33 -5.52 5.53 -11.02
CA ARG A 33 -5.06 6.91 -11.17
C ARG A 33 -6.21 7.91 -11.06
N ALA A 34 -7.39 7.55 -11.56
CA ALA A 34 -8.56 8.41 -11.50
C ALA A 34 -9.26 8.37 -10.13
N GLY A 35 -9.37 7.18 -9.52
CA GLY A 35 -10.25 6.95 -8.36
C GLY A 35 -9.55 6.60 -7.04
N GLY A 36 -8.23 6.45 -7.04
CA GLY A 36 -7.46 6.00 -5.88
C GLY A 36 -7.42 4.48 -5.71
N LEU A 37 -6.63 4.02 -4.74
CA LEU A 37 -6.56 2.61 -4.37
C LEU A 37 -7.73 2.26 -3.44
N ARG A 38 -8.32 1.07 -3.62
CA ARG A 38 -9.44 0.56 -2.80
C ARG A 38 -9.14 -0.85 -2.31
N PRO A 39 -9.78 -1.33 -1.23
CA PRO A 39 -9.52 -2.65 -0.67
C PRO A 39 -10.15 -3.81 -1.47
N MET A 40 -10.87 -3.52 -2.57
CA MET A 40 -11.38 -4.50 -3.54
C MET A 40 -12.15 -5.67 -2.91
N GLY A 41 -13.16 -5.36 -2.07
CA GLY A 41 -13.99 -6.35 -1.38
C GLY A 41 -13.41 -6.88 -0.07
N ARG A 42 -12.26 -6.37 0.36
CA ARG A 42 -11.68 -6.61 1.68
C ARG A 42 -11.99 -5.45 2.62
N GLN A 43 -11.78 -5.65 3.92
CA GLN A 43 -11.87 -4.58 4.91
C GLN A 43 -10.70 -3.58 4.80
N HIS A 44 -9.50 -4.07 4.46
CA HIS A 44 -8.27 -3.26 4.44
C HIS A 44 -7.52 -3.37 3.12
N LEU A 45 -6.96 -2.24 2.67
CA LEU A 45 -5.89 -2.24 1.67
C LEU A 45 -4.65 -2.87 2.27
N HIS A 46 -3.98 -3.69 1.47
CA HIS A 46 -2.71 -4.30 1.83
C HIS A 46 -1.60 -3.58 1.09
N LEU A 47 -0.61 -3.12 1.85
CA LEU A 47 0.55 -2.39 1.39
C LEU A 47 1.81 -3.17 1.77
N ALA A 48 2.77 -3.15 0.85
CA ALA A 48 4.11 -3.64 1.04
C ALA A 48 4.95 -2.60 1.79
N GLY A 49 5.73 -3.04 2.79
CA GLY A 49 6.72 -2.21 3.48
C GLY A 49 8.04 -2.00 2.70
N GLY A 50 8.03 -2.27 1.39
CA GLY A 50 9.18 -2.15 0.49
C GLY A 50 8.93 -2.82 -0.87
N LEU A 51 9.89 -2.72 -1.78
CA LEU A 51 9.78 -3.23 -3.14
C LEU A 51 10.36 -4.63 -3.29
N PRO A 52 9.94 -5.39 -4.32
CA PRO A 52 10.63 -6.61 -4.70
C PRO A 52 12.10 -6.33 -4.99
N GLY A 53 13.02 -7.06 -4.34
CA GLY A 53 14.46 -6.90 -4.51
C GLY A 53 15.12 -5.99 -3.47
N ASP A 54 14.36 -5.27 -2.65
CA ASP A 54 14.94 -4.50 -1.54
C ASP A 54 15.59 -5.45 -0.51
N PRO A 55 16.84 -5.19 -0.07
CA PRO A 55 17.53 -6.03 0.90
C PRO A 55 16.72 -6.22 2.18
N GLY A 56 16.50 -7.48 2.57
CA GLY A 56 15.77 -7.82 3.80
C GLY A 56 14.25 -7.57 3.75
N VAL A 57 13.69 -7.19 2.60
CA VAL A 57 12.25 -6.92 2.45
C VAL A 57 11.54 -8.11 1.80
N ARG A 58 10.59 -8.70 2.52
CA ARG A 58 9.56 -9.56 1.92
C ARG A 58 8.38 -8.67 1.53
N SER A 59 8.37 -8.17 0.29
CA SER A 59 7.42 -7.12 -0.14
C SER A 59 5.94 -7.53 0.06
N GLY A 60 5.62 -8.82 0.04
CA GLY A 60 4.23 -9.28 0.12
C GLY A 60 3.40 -8.92 -1.11
N MET A 61 4.01 -8.30 -2.13
CA MET A 61 3.38 -8.08 -3.42
C MET A 61 3.18 -9.41 -4.14
N ARG A 62 2.08 -9.52 -4.89
CA ARG A 62 1.86 -10.70 -5.72
C ARG A 62 2.94 -10.80 -6.78
N SER A 63 3.35 -12.02 -7.10
CA SER A 63 4.37 -12.27 -8.13
C SER A 63 3.96 -11.66 -9.48
N ASP A 64 2.68 -11.66 -9.82
CA ASP A 64 2.14 -11.09 -11.06
C ASP A 64 1.91 -9.57 -11.05
N SER A 65 2.46 -8.85 -10.06
CA SER A 65 2.44 -7.39 -10.05
C SER A 65 3.35 -6.86 -11.16
N GLU A 66 2.81 -6.00 -12.01
CA GLU A 66 3.52 -5.40 -13.15
C GLU A 66 4.03 -3.99 -12.80
N ILE A 67 3.31 -3.29 -11.93
CA ILE A 67 3.66 -1.96 -11.43
C ILE A 67 3.57 -1.91 -9.90
N ALA A 68 4.37 -1.03 -9.30
CA ALA A 68 4.27 -0.66 -7.89
C ALA A 68 3.91 0.83 -7.77
N ILE A 69 2.82 1.13 -7.06
CA ILE A 69 2.41 2.50 -6.74
C ILE A 69 2.99 2.83 -5.37
N ILE A 70 3.86 3.84 -5.31
CA ILE A 70 4.50 4.30 -4.07
C ILE A 70 3.62 5.35 -3.42
N ILE A 71 3.39 5.20 -2.12
CA ILE A 71 2.44 6.00 -1.35
C ILE A 71 3.19 6.89 -0.37
N ASP A 72 2.80 8.15 -0.30
CA ASP A 72 3.19 9.11 0.73
C ASP A 72 2.47 8.77 2.04
N GLY A 73 3.01 7.80 2.76
CA GLY A 73 2.51 7.38 4.07
C GLY A 73 2.46 8.50 5.09
N PRO A 74 3.56 9.26 5.30
CA PRO A 74 3.57 10.38 6.25
C PRO A 74 2.48 11.41 5.98
N ARG A 75 2.30 11.82 4.73
CA ARG A 75 1.24 12.78 4.36
C ARG A 75 -0.15 12.19 4.53
N ALA A 76 -0.37 10.94 4.11
CA ALA A 76 -1.65 10.28 4.29
C ALA A 76 -2.02 10.14 5.77
N LEU A 77 -1.05 9.78 6.62
CA LEU A 77 -1.22 9.66 8.07
C LEU A 77 -1.53 11.03 8.71
N ALA A 78 -0.83 12.09 8.30
CA ALA A 78 -1.08 13.45 8.78
C ALA A 78 -2.48 13.95 8.37
N ASP A 79 -2.95 13.59 7.18
CA ASP A 79 -4.31 13.87 6.70
C ASP A 79 -5.38 12.94 7.33
N GLY A 80 -5.00 12.09 8.30
CA GLY A 80 -5.92 11.27 9.10
C GLY A 80 -6.22 9.87 8.56
N ILE A 81 -5.49 9.38 7.56
CA ILE A 81 -5.63 7.99 7.10
C ILE A 81 -4.88 7.05 8.06
N PRO A 82 -5.57 6.13 8.75
CA PRO A 82 -4.92 5.26 9.72
C PRO A 82 -4.15 4.14 9.02
N PHE A 83 -3.00 3.77 9.59
CA PHE A 83 -2.18 2.65 9.16
C PHE A 83 -1.95 1.69 10.33
N PHE A 84 -1.86 0.41 10.00
CA PHE A 84 -1.64 -0.67 10.95
C PHE A 84 -0.58 -1.61 10.41
N ARG A 85 0.14 -2.27 11.31
CA ARG A 85 1.06 -3.36 10.99
C ARG A 85 0.51 -4.65 11.61
N SER A 86 0.35 -5.68 10.78
CA SER A 86 0.05 -7.02 11.27
C SER A 86 1.28 -7.70 11.86
N ALA A 87 1.09 -8.77 12.63
CA ALA A 87 2.18 -9.57 13.21
C ALA A 87 3.20 -10.08 12.17
N ASN A 88 2.76 -10.39 10.95
CA ASN A 88 3.64 -10.80 9.83
C ASN A 88 4.25 -9.63 9.04
N GLY A 89 4.14 -8.39 9.54
CA GLY A 89 4.78 -7.21 8.97
C GLY A 89 4.09 -6.59 7.76
N VAL A 90 2.90 -7.06 7.38
CA VAL A 90 2.10 -6.44 6.31
C VAL A 90 1.51 -5.13 6.82
N ILE A 91 1.56 -4.10 5.99
CA ILE A 91 0.94 -2.81 6.31
C ILE A 91 -0.48 -2.79 5.79
N LEU A 92 -1.40 -2.34 6.63
CA LEU A 92 -2.83 -2.35 6.38
C LEU A 92 -3.40 -0.95 6.59
N THR A 93 -4.36 -0.57 5.78
CA THR A 93 -5.11 0.68 5.98
C THR A 93 -6.54 0.52 5.48
N PRO A 94 -7.56 1.01 6.23
CA PRO A 94 -8.92 1.09 5.73
C PRO A 94 -9.08 2.17 4.65
N GLY A 95 -8.12 3.09 4.52
CA GLY A 95 -8.22 4.27 3.67
C GLY A 95 -8.83 5.48 4.37
N ASP A 96 -9.20 6.48 3.58
CA ASP A 96 -9.93 7.67 3.99
C ASP A 96 -11.41 7.36 4.35
N ALA A 97 -12.20 8.40 4.59
CA ALA A 97 -13.64 8.26 4.86
C ALA A 97 -14.44 7.59 3.73
N GLN A 98 -13.87 7.47 2.52
CA GLN A 98 -14.46 6.74 1.39
C GLN A 98 -13.81 5.35 1.19
N GLY A 99 -12.99 4.89 2.13
CA GLY A 99 -12.34 3.59 2.11
C GLY A 99 -11.27 3.48 1.02
N ARG A 100 -10.57 4.57 0.70
CA ARG A 100 -9.55 4.59 -0.36
C ARG A 100 -8.29 5.34 0.04
N ILE A 101 -7.23 5.14 -0.73
CA ILE A 101 -6.08 6.05 -0.75
C ILE A 101 -6.18 6.91 -2.02
N PRO A 102 -6.57 8.19 -1.90
CA PRO A 102 -6.63 9.13 -3.01
C PRO A 102 -5.30 9.25 -3.80
N PRO A 103 -5.38 9.53 -5.12
CA PRO A 103 -4.18 9.71 -5.95
C PRO A 103 -3.25 10.84 -5.48
N LYS A 104 -3.73 11.82 -4.70
CA LYS A 104 -2.89 12.89 -4.13
C LYS A 104 -1.77 12.37 -3.20
N TYR A 105 -1.85 11.12 -2.76
CA TYR A 105 -0.81 10.47 -1.96
C TYR A 105 0.09 9.54 -2.79
N PHE A 106 -0.05 9.48 -4.12
CA PHE A 106 0.85 8.67 -4.95
C PHE A 106 2.11 9.47 -5.27
N LEU A 107 3.25 9.05 -4.73
CA LEU A 107 4.54 9.70 -4.98
C LEU A 107 5.04 9.42 -6.39
N ARG A 108 4.98 8.15 -6.80
CA ARG A 108 5.41 7.68 -8.13
C ARG A 108 4.89 6.28 -8.42
N VAL A 109 4.98 5.87 -9.68
CA VAL A 109 4.69 4.51 -10.13
C VAL A 109 5.94 3.92 -10.76
N LEU A 110 6.33 2.73 -10.32
CA LEU A 110 7.48 2.00 -10.84
C LEU A 110 7.02 0.81 -11.66
N GLN A 111 7.70 0.56 -12.77
CA GLN A 111 7.55 -0.68 -13.54
C GLN A 111 8.34 -1.79 -12.84
N LEU A 112 7.69 -2.88 -12.45
CA LEU A 112 8.33 -4.03 -11.79
C LEU A 112 8.78 -5.10 -12.78
N ARG A 113 8.07 -5.25 -13.91
CA ARG A 113 8.36 -6.23 -14.95
C ARG A 113 8.40 -5.54 -16.31
N PRO A 114 9.38 -5.79 -17.18
CA PRO A 114 9.37 -5.23 -18.53
C PRO A 114 8.14 -5.72 -19.30
N HIS A 115 7.65 -4.89 -20.23
CA HIS A 115 6.61 -5.30 -21.17
C HIS A 115 7.16 -6.44 -22.02
N ARG A 116 6.45 -7.57 -22.04
CA ARG A 116 6.72 -8.69 -22.93
C ARG A 116 5.89 -8.55 -24.19
#